data_AF-A0A6N2ARE7-F1
#
_entry.id   AF-A0A6N2ARE7-F1
#
_cell.length_a   1.000
_cell.length_b   1.000
_cell.length_c   1.000
_cell.angle_alpha   90.00
_cell.angle_beta   90.00
_cell.angle_gamma   90.00
#
_symmetry.space_group_name_H-M   'P 1'
#
loop_
_entity.id
_entity.type
_entity.pdbx_description
1 polymer ?
#
loop_
_entity_poly.entity_id
_entity_poly.type
_entity_poly.pdbx_seq_one_letter_code
_entity_poly.pdbx_strand_id
1 'polypeptide(L)'
;MADLLPECLVQKILCFLTYKQSSKMSIVSKTWLEAWSTLPNLELYLYRGKSNIKIIDTIMERYRDGKIPIKKLRLSESIIYERCRVSPPIPIDNCLDIALQSGLQHLVLNSISYPLPISTILTAKSLRKLVIMDCTLSLANGVVNQNSLTELSIGHVELDKNIFETLLNSCPLIETFTFEGCNRFDVFYLRKIKSVNLKVLKIEAGAAMWEIDAPNLVSFEYKGLKIPEFKTARQLEKSKILFYRSDYRYGDWFGKLRKFLLKSTGSCWSQVTIRSRKCNEIEMEQHNRVGAIALVDVLEVEVVFQDMDCSSFVNALLWSCRPKRLNLQPRLTLFTAFSDRLMYMKNTTMHSRLKQVQAFDENNQLLQLGSEQLTESVLPSWGSKRRNWVERAYFILDWCT
;
A
#
# COMPACT_ATOMS: atom_id res chain seq x y z
N MET A 1 -8.25 -43.20 -18.69
CA MET A 1 -7.28 -43.17 -17.57
C MET A 1 -7.48 -41.97 -16.63
N ALA A 2 -8.16 -40.89 -17.04
CA ALA A 2 -8.37 -39.71 -16.18
C ALA A 2 -9.57 -39.79 -15.19
N ASP A 3 -10.44 -40.81 -15.31
CA ASP A 3 -11.59 -41.05 -14.41
C ASP A 3 -11.25 -41.84 -13.13
N LEU A 4 -9.97 -42.00 -12.80
CA LEU A 4 -9.54 -42.77 -11.63
C LEU A 4 -9.62 -41.98 -10.30
N LEU A 5 -9.79 -40.65 -10.36
CA LEU A 5 -9.82 -39.80 -9.17
C LEU A 5 -11.26 -39.48 -8.76
N PRO A 6 -11.63 -39.66 -7.47
CA PRO A 6 -12.89 -39.17 -6.93
C PRO A 6 -13.08 -37.66 -7.15
N GLU A 7 -14.32 -37.24 -7.40
CA GLU A 7 -14.68 -35.83 -7.68
C GLU A 7 -14.13 -34.87 -6.61
N CYS A 8 -14.21 -35.24 -5.33
CA CYS A 8 -13.71 -34.41 -4.23
C CYS A 8 -12.19 -34.17 -4.26
N LEU A 9 -11.41 -35.14 -4.76
CA LEU A 9 -9.96 -34.97 -4.95
C LEU A 9 -9.67 -34.11 -6.17
N VAL A 10 -10.43 -34.29 -7.26
CA VAL A 10 -10.33 -33.43 -8.44
C VAL A 10 -10.65 -31.99 -8.08
N GLN A 11 -11.72 -31.74 -7.32
CA GLN A 11 -12.09 -30.40 -6.85
C GLN A 11 -10.97 -29.75 -6.01
N LYS A 12 -10.31 -30.52 -5.13
CA LYS A 12 -9.14 -30.04 -4.39
C LYS A 12 -7.99 -29.66 -5.32
N ILE A 13 -7.68 -30.47 -6.33
CA ILE A 13 -6.66 -30.17 -7.34
C ILE A 13 -7.01 -28.87 -8.07
N LEU A 14 -8.26 -28.74 -8.54
CA LEU A 14 -8.75 -27.56 -9.25
C LEU A 14 -8.69 -26.28 -8.39
N CYS A 15 -8.82 -26.38 -7.07
CA CYS A 15 -8.68 -25.25 -6.15
C CYS A 15 -7.23 -24.70 -6.04
N PHE A 16 -6.22 -25.49 -6.41
CA PHE A 16 -4.82 -25.03 -6.49
C PHE A 16 -4.46 -24.39 -7.83
N LEU A 17 -5.33 -24.53 -8.83
CA LEU A 17 -5.16 -23.93 -10.15
C LEU A 17 -5.85 -22.55 -10.21
N THR A 18 -5.43 -21.73 -11.18
CA THR A 18 -6.20 -20.52 -11.53
C THR A 18 -7.55 -20.91 -12.14
N TYR A 19 -8.57 -20.08 -12.00
CA TYR A 19 -9.91 -20.39 -12.53
C TYR A 19 -9.90 -20.72 -14.03
N LYS A 20 -9.05 -20.01 -14.80
CA LYS A 20 -8.82 -20.27 -16.23
C LYS A 20 -8.13 -21.62 -16.52
N GLN A 21 -7.20 -22.03 -15.66
CA GLN A 21 -6.60 -23.37 -15.77
C GLN A 21 -7.64 -24.44 -15.41
N SER A 22 -8.38 -24.24 -14.33
CA SER A 22 -9.41 -25.16 -13.88
C SER A 22 -10.50 -25.37 -14.93
N SER A 23 -10.93 -24.32 -15.63
CA SER A 23 -11.92 -24.45 -16.71
C SER A 23 -11.37 -25.24 -17.90
N LYS A 24 -10.09 -25.09 -18.25
CA LYS A 24 -9.47 -25.93 -19.29
C LYS A 24 -9.41 -27.40 -18.89
N MET A 25 -9.24 -27.69 -17.59
CA MET A 25 -9.21 -29.06 -17.09
C MET A 25 -10.60 -29.73 -17.13
N SER A 26 -11.69 -28.98 -17.30
CA SER A 26 -13.04 -29.55 -17.39
C SER A 26 -13.25 -30.47 -18.61
N ILE A 27 -12.40 -30.37 -19.65
CA ILE A 27 -12.49 -31.22 -20.85
C ILE A 27 -11.85 -32.59 -20.67
N VAL A 28 -11.16 -32.82 -19.55
CA VAL A 28 -10.39 -34.06 -19.30
C VAL A 28 -11.32 -35.27 -19.17
N SER A 29 -12.43 -35.12 -18.45
CA SER A 29 -13.49 -36.13 -18.33
C SER A 29 -14.77 -35.56 -17.72
N LYS A 30 -15.82 -36.38 -17.63
CA LYS A 30 -17.09 -35.99 -16.98
C LYS A 30 -16.91 -35.65 -15.50
N THR A 31 -16.11 -36.43 -14.77
CA THR A 31 -15.82 -36.16 -13.35
C THR A 31 -15.08 -34.84 -13.15
N TRP A 32 -14.18 -34.49 -14.06
CA TRP A 32 -13.48 -33.20 -14.02
C TRP A 32 -14.40 -32.02 -14.36
N LEU A 33 -15.32 -32.21 -15.30
CA LEU A 33 -16.36 -31.23 -15.61
C LEU A 33 -17.28 -30.99 -14.40
N GLU A 34 -17.73 -32.05 -13.74
CA GLU A 34 -18.59 -32.01 -12.54
C GLU A 34 -17.86 -31.30 -11.39
N ALA A 35 -16.63 -31.71 -11.07
CA ALA A 35 -15.81 -31.08 -10.03
C ALA A 35 -15.54 -29.59 -10.30
N TRP A 36 -15.35 -29.20 -11.57
CA TRP A 36 -15.20 -27.80 -11.96
C TRP A 36 -16.51 -27.03 -11.82
N SER A 37 -17.65 -27.65 -12.14
CA SER A 37 -18.96 -27.00 -12.07
C SER A 37 -19.39 -26.61 -10.66
N THR A 38 -18.86 -27.32 -9.64
CA THR A 38 -19.13 -27.13 -8.21
C THR A 38 -18.00 -26.40 -7.46
N LEU A 39 -17.03 -25.82 -8.18
CA LEU A 39 -15.83 -25.24 -7.57
C LEU A 39 -16.15 -24.08 -6.62
N PRO A 40 -15.71 -24.10 -5.35
CA PRO A 40 -16.05 -23.07 -4.37
C PRO A 40 -15.41 -21.69 -4.62
N ASN A 41 -14.49 -21.60 -5.58
CA ASN A 41 -13.77 -20.39 -5.97
C ASN A 41 -14.23 -19.95 -7.36
N LEU A 42 -15.12 -18.96 -7.41
CA LEU A 42 -15.68 -18.42 -8.65
C LEU A 42 -14.97 -17.14 -9.08
N GLU A 43 -14.63 -17.06 -10.37
CA GLU A 43 -14.19 -15.82 -11.02
C GLU A 43 -15.10 -15.53 -12.22
N LEU A 44 -15.88 -14.47 -12.12
CA LEU A 44 -16.86 -14.07 -13.13
C LEU A 44 -16.47 -12.72 -13.71
N TYR A 45 -16.50 -12.66 -15.04
CA TYR A 45 -16.19 -11.46 -15.80
C TYR A 45 -17.46 -10.97 -16.49
N LEU A 46 -17.87 -9.76 -16.14
CA LEU A 46 -19.00 -9.06 -16.70
C LEU A 46 -18.54 -8.32 -17.95
N TYR A 47 -19.08 -8.71 -19.10
CA TYR A 47 -18.86 -8.02 -20.36
C TYR A 47 -20.13 -7.30 -20.78
N ARG A 48 -19.97 -6.08 -21.29
CA ARG A 48 -21.10 -5.26 -21.74
C ARG A 48 -21.74 -5.90 -22.99
N GLY A 49 -22.78 -6.70 -22.77
CA GLY A 49 -23.53 -7.43 -23.80
C GLY A 49 -24.59 -8.38 -23.18
N LYS A 50 -25.73 -8.58 -23.85
CA LYS A 50 -26.87 -9.34 -23.31
C LYS A 50 -26.57 -10.83 -23.01
N SER A 51 -25.62 -11.44 -23.71
CA SER A 51 -25.33 -12.87 -23.59
C SER A 51 -24.57 -13.25 -22.31
N ASN A 52 -23.71 -12.36 -21.81
CA ASN A 52 -22.85 -12.66 -20.65
C ASN A 52 -23.63 -12.67 -19.32
N ILE A 53 -24.60 -11.77 -19.16
CA ILE A 53 -25.44 -11.70 -17.95
C ILE A 53 -26.23 -13.00 -17.77
N LYS A 54 -26.88 -13.50 -18.84
CA LYS A 54 -27.63 -14.76 -18.78
C LYS A 54 -26.76 -15.94 -18.36
N ILE A 55 -25.52 -16.00 -18.84
CA ILE A 55 -24.57 -17.06 -18.45
C ILE A 55 -24.27 -16.98 -16.96
N ILE A 56 -24.05 -15.77 -16.43
CA ILE A 56 -23.79 -15.56 -15.01
C ILE A 56 -25.02 -15.94 -14.18
N ASP A 57 -26.22 -15.53 -14.58
CA ASP A 57 -27.46 -15.92 -13.90
C ASP A 57 -27.62 -17.45 -13.86
N THR A 58 -27.43 -18.14 -14.99
CA THR A 58 -27.47 -19.61 -15.04
C THR A 58 -26.42 -20.26 -14.14
N ILE A 59 -25.21 -19.69 -14.07
CA ILE A 59 -24.17 -20.18 -13.16
C ILE A 59 -24.65 -20.00 -11.71
N MET A 60 -25.13 -18.82 -11.34
CA MET A 60 -25.51 -18.52 -9.97
C MET A 60 -26.74 -19.32 -9.52
N GLU A 61 -27.73 -19.51 -10.41
CA GLU A 61 -28.90 -20.38 -10.19
C GLU A 61 -28.47 -21.82 -9.89
N ARG A 62 -27.53 -22.38 -10.66
CA ARG A 62 -26.97 -23.71 -10.38
C ARG A 62 -26.35 -23.80 -8.97
N TYR A 63 -25.66 -22.75 -8.51
CA TYR A 63 -25.09 -22.72 -7.16
C TYR A 63 -26.18 -22.63 -6.08
N ARG A 64 -27.22 -21.82 -6.32
CA ARG A 64 -28.38 -21.69 -5.44
C ARG A 64 -29.10 -23.04 -5.31
N ASP A 65 -29.51 -23.62 -6.44
CA ASP A 65 -30.36 -24.81 -6.50
C ASP A 65 -29.61 -26.05 -6.00
N GLY A 66 -28.34 -26.17 -6.38
CA GLY A 66 -27.45 -27.24 -5.93
C GLY A 66 -26.94 -27.06 -4.48
N LYS A 67 -27.26 -25.95 -3.82
CA LYS A 67 -26.72 -25.57 -2.49
C LYS A 67 -25.19 -25.66 -2.43
N ILE A 68 -24.54 -25.30 -3.53
CA ILE A 68 -23.10 -25.42 -3.68
C ILE A 68 -22.45 -24.27 -2.89
N PRO A 69 -21.51 -24.55 -1.97
CA PRO A 69 -20.88 -23.51 -1.18
C PRO A 69 -19.98 -22.63 -2.06
N ILE A 70 -20.12 -21.31 -1.92
CA ILE A 70 -19.21 -20.34 -2.55
C ILE A 70 -18.31 -19.83 -1.44
N LYS A 71 -17.01 -20.11 -1.50
CA LYS A 71 -16.03 -19.63 -0.51
C LYS A 71 -15.38 -18.34 -0.96
N LYS A 72 -15.10 -18.22 -2.25
CA LYS A 72 -14.49 -17.03 -2.85
C LYS A 72 -15.24 -16.66 -4.12
N LEU A 73 -15.57 -15.39 -4.24
CA LEU A 73 -16.13 -14.80 -5.45
C LEU A 73 -15.28 -13.61 -5.88
N ARG A 74 -14.85 -13.61 -7.14
CA ARG A 74 -14.31 -12.44 -7.83
C ARG A 74 -15.29 -12.03 -8.93
N LEU A 75 -15.81 -10.83 -8.83
CA LEU A 75 -16.56 -10.17 -9.91
C LEU A 75 -15.69 -9.06 -10.50
N SER A 76 -15.60 -9.02 -11.82
CA SER A 76 -14.88 -7.94 -12.52
C SER A 76 -15.66 -7.53 -13.75
N GLU A 77 -15.88 -6.24 -13.93
CA GLU A 77 -16.53 -5.71 -15.12
C GLU A 77 -15.50 -5.15 -16.10
N SER A 78 -15.61 -5.56 -17.36
CA SER A 78 -14.80 -5.03 -18.46
C SER A 78 -15.39 -3.68 -18.91
N ILE A 79 -14.88 -2.59 -18.35
CA ILE A 79 -15.23 -1.24 -18.81
C ILE A 79 -14.50 -0.98 -20.14
N ILE A 80 -15.16 -1.21 -21.26
CA ILE A 80 -14.68 -0.67 -22.53
C ILE A 80 -15.04 0.82 -22.52
N TYR A 81 -14.03 1.70 -22.57
CA TYR A 81 -14.19 3.14 -22.78
C TYR A 81 -14.66 3.39 -24.23
N GLU A 82 -15.83 2.87 -24.61
CA GLU A 82 -16.48 3.30 -25.83
C GLU A 82 -16.91 4.76 -25.61
N ARG A 83 -16.23 5.66 -26.33
CA ARG A 83 -16.66 7.05 -26.50
C ARG A 83 -18.11 7.01 -26.97
N CYS A 84 -19.01 7.48 -26.11
CA CYS A 84 -20.43 7.73 -26.40
C CYS A 84 -21.34 6.49 -26.45
N ARG A 85 -21.73 6.02 -25.25
CA ARG A 85 -23.14 5.86 -24.79
C ARG A 85 -23.06 5.36 -23.34
N VAL A 86 -23.68 6.08 -22.40
CA VAL A 86 -23.82 5.60 -21.02
C VAL A 86 -24.80 4.42 -21.06
N SER A 87 -24.30 3.22 -21.33
CA SER A 87 -25.11 2.02 -21.15
C SER A 87 -25.44 1.92 -19.66
N PRO A 88 -26.67 1.48 -19.31
CA PRO A 88 -27.07 1.34 -17.92
C PRO A 88 -26.12 0.37 -17.20
N PRO A 89 -25.86 0.59 -15.89
CA PRO A 89 -25.06 -0.34 -15.08
C PRO A 89 -25.65 -1.75 -15.12
N ILE A 90 -24.80 -2.77 -15.05
CA ILE A 90 -25.24 -4.18 -15.02
C ILE A 90 -25.67 -4.50 -13.59
N PRO A 91 -26.96 -4.77 -13.30
CA PRO A 91 -27.38 -5.15 -11.96
C PRO A 91 -26.73 -6.46 -11.55
N ILE A 92 -26.17 -6.51 -10.34
CA ILE A 92 -25.50 -7.70 -9.80
C ILE A 92 -26.12 -8.18 -8.49
N ASP A 93 -27.27 -7.64 -8.07
CA ASP A 93 -27.90 -7.94 -6.78
C ASP A 93 -28.19 -9.44 -6.64
N ASN A 94 -28.78 -10.07 -7.66
CA ASN A 94 -29.06 -11.51 -7.66
C ASN A 94 -27.78 -12.35 -7.47
N CYS A 95 -26.69 -11.96 -8.13
CA CYS A 95 -25.40 -12.64 -7.99
C CYS A 95 -24.82 -12.45 -6.58
N LEU A 96 -24.84 -11.23 -6.05
CA LEU A 96 -24.38 -10.94 -4.70
C LEU A 96 -25.21 -11.68 -3.64
N ASP A 97 -26.54 -11.66 -3.76
CA ASP A 97 -27.46 -12.29 -2.80
C ASP A 97 -27.21 -13.80 -2.71
N ILE A 98 -27.09 -14.48 -3.85
CA ILE A 98 -26.76 -15.91 -3.87
C ILE A 98 -25.40 -16.14 -3.22
N ALA A 99 -24.39 -15.36 -3.58
CA ALA A 99 -23.04 -15.53 -3.05
C ALA A 99 -22.99 -15.34 -1.53
N LEU A 100 -23.58 -14.25 -1.02
CA LEU A 100 -23.57 -13.92 0.41
C LEU A 100 -24.32 -14.97 1.25
N GLN A 101 -25.36 -15.61 0.69
CA GLN A 101 -26.10 -16.70 1.34
C GLN A 101 -25.36 -18.04 1.31
N SER A 102 -24.42 -18.25 0.38
CA SER A 102 -23.69 -19.52 0.19
C SER A 102 -22.44 -19.69 1.08
N GLY A 103 -22.34 -18.94 2.18
CA GLY A 103 -21.22 -19.04 3.13
C GLY A 103 -19.92 -18.41 2.62
N LEU A 104 -20.04 -17.35 1.80
CA LEU A 104 -18.94 -16.58 1.22
C LEU A 104 -18.00 -16.01 2.28
N GLN A 105 -16.71 -16.28 2.10
CA GLN A 105 -15.66 -15.79 3.00
C GLN A 105 -14.86 -14.66 2.36
N HIS A 106 -14.59 -14.75 1.06
CA HIS A 106 -13.75 -13.79 0.33
C HIS A 106 -14.50 -13.21 -0.87
N LEU A 107 -14.75 -11.90 -0.85
CA LEU A 107 -15.38 -11.17 -1.95
C LEU A 107 -14.40 -10.18 -2.57
N VAL A 108 -14.25 -10.23 -3.89
CA VAL A 108 -13.47 -9.27 -4.67
C VAL A 108 -14.35 -8.66 -5.75
N LEU A 109 -14.48 -7.34 -5.74
CA LEU A 109 -15.25 -6.55 -6.70
C LEU A 109 -14.30 -5.58 -7.39
N ASN A 110 -14.27 -5.61 -8.72
CA ASN A 110 -13.37 -4.77 -9.50
C ASN A 110 -14.09 -4.09 -10.66
N SER A 111 -13.91 -2.77 -10.78
CA SER A 111 -14.41 -1.97 -11.90
C SER A 111 -15.93 -2.07 -12.09
N ILE A 112 -16.69 -2.36 -11.02
CA ILE A 112 -18.15 -2.56 -11.10
C ILE A 112 -18.83 -1.19 -11.22
N SER A 113 -19.53 -0.99 -12.33
CA SER A 113 -20.27 0.25 -12.62
C SER A 113 -21.55 0.38 -11.80
N TYR A 114 -22.12 -0.75 -11.38
CA TYR A 114 -23.31 -0.81 -10.54
C TYR A 114 -23.02 -0.31 -9.12
N PRO A 115 -23.83 0.62 -8.56
CA PRO A 115 -23.67 1.09 -7.19
C PRO A 115 -23.78 -0.07 -6.20
N LEU A 116 -22.66 -0.40 -5.55
CA LEU A 116 -22.58 -1.57 -4.68
C LEU A 116 -23.37 -1.35 -3.38
N PRO A 117 -24.30 -2.26 -3.01
CA PRO A 117 -25.05 -2.18 -1.76
C PRO A 117 -24.15 -2.61 -0.60
N ILE A 118 -23.28 -1.71 -0.14
CA ILE A 118 -22.22 -2.05 0.81
C ILE A 118 -22.78 -2.51 2.16
N SER A 119 -23.92 -1.98 2.59
CA SER A 119 -24.62 -2.42 3.80
C SER A 119 -25.00 -3.91 3.72
N THR A 120 -25.55 -4.37 2.59
CA THR A 120 -25.89 -5.78 2.36
C THR A 120 -24.65 -6.68 2.35
N ILE A 121 -23.56 -6.21 1.75
CA ILE A 121 -22.30 -6.97 1.74
C ILE A 121 -21.76 -7.13 3.17
N LEU A 122 -21.83 -6.09 3.98
CA LEU A 122 -21.33 -6.11 5.36
C LEU A 122 -22.19 -6.94 6.31
N THR A 123 -23.46 -7.22 6.01
CA THR A 123 -24.31 -8.07 6.88
C THR A 123 -23.98 -9.56 6.76
N ALA A 124 -23.13 -9.95 5.80
CA ALA A 124 -22.75 -11.35 5.59
C ALA A 124 -21.89 -11.89 6.74
N LYS A 125 -22.48 -12.80 7.53
CA LYS A 125 -21.87 -13.43 8.73
C LYS A 125 -20.61 -14.27 8.46
N SER A 126 -20.44 -14.72 7.22
CA SER A 126 -19.30 -15.55 6.81
C SER A 126 -18.16 -14.73 6.20
N LEU A 127 -18.41 -13.47 5.83
CA LEU A 127 -17.45 -12.67 5.07
C LEU A 127 -16.29 -12.24 5.97
N ARG A 128 -15.07 -12.63 5.59
CA ARG A 128 -13.83 -12.32 6.30
C ARG A 128 -12.96 -11.32 5.54
N LYS A 129 -12.98 -11.40 4.21
CA LYS A 129 -12.18 -10.54 3.32
C LYS A 129 -13.04 -9.88 2.27
N LEU A 130 -12.93 -8.55 2.18
CA LEU A 130 -13.59 -7.73 1.19
C LEU A 130 -12.57 -6.86 0.46
N VAL A 131 -12.54 -6.98 -0.86
CA VAL A 131 -11.68 -6.16 -1.74
C VAL A 131 -12.58 -5.44 -2.75
N ILE A 132 -12.51 -4.11 -2.77
CA ILE A 132 -13.28 -3.26 -3.67
C ILE A 132 -12.32 -2.34 -4.41
N MET A 133 -12.26 -2.46 -5.72
CA MET A 133 -11.39 -1.67 -6.60
C MET A 133 -12.21 -1.00 -7.69
N ASP A 134 -12.02 0.30 -7.92
CA ASP A 134 -12.64 1.04 -9.04
C ASP A 134 -14.19 0.90 -9.09
N CYS A 135 -14.86 0.88 -7.93
CA CYS A 135 -16.32 0.73 -7.85
C CYS A 135 -17.00 1.96 -7.24
N THR A 136 -18.29 2.12 -7.51
CA THR A 136 -19.15 3.09 -6.82
C THR A 136 -19.85 2.41 -5.64
N LEU A 137 -19.84 3.04 -4.46
CA LEU A 137 -20.57 2.52 -3.29
C LEU A 137 -21.91 3.24 -3.11
N SER A 138 -22.91 2.46 -2.70
CA SER A 138 -24.19 2.96 -2.20
C SER A 138 -24.36 2.52 -0.75
N LEU A 139 -24.41 3.50 0.17
CA LEU A 139 -24.75 3.25 1.56
C LEU A 139 -26.27 3.41 1.73
N ALA A 140 -26.93 2.35 2.20
CA ALA A 140 -28.25 2.51 2.81
C ALA A 140 -28.08 2.93 4.28
N ASN A 141 -28.96 3.81 4.77
CA ASN A 141 -29.00 4.19 6.18
C ASN A 141 -29.28 2.96 7.05
N GLY A 142 -28.23 2.44 7.70
CA GLY A 142 -28.33 1.28 8.58
C GLY A 142 -26.99 0.99 9.22
N VAL A 143 -26.95 0.99 10.55
CA VAL A 143 -25.74 0.62 11.30
C VAL A 143 -25.61 -0.90 11.28
N VAL A 144 -24.62 -1.43 10.56
CA VAL A 144 -24.35 -2.87 10.52
C VAL A 144 -23.36 -3.21 11.63
N ASN A 145 -23.85 -3.73 12.75
CA ASN A 145 -23.02 -4.04 13.93
C ASN A 145 -22.60 -5.51 14.05
N GLN A 146 -22.92 -6.36 13.07
CA GLN A 146 -22.71 -7.81 13.15
C GLN A 146 -21.89 -8.38 11.98
N ASN A 147 -20.80 -7.71 11.61
CA ASN A 147 -19.90 -8.25 10.59
C ASN A 147 -18.72 -9.01 11.19
N SER A 148 -18.26 -10.00 10.43
CA SER A 148 -17.10 -10.83 10.73
C SER A 148 -15.86 -10.42 9.95
N LEU A 149 -15.86 -9.20 9.40
CA LEU A 149 -14.86 -8.77 8.44
C LEU A 149 -13.53 -8.49 9.16
N THR A 150 -12.49 -9.21 8.77
CA THR A 150 -11.14 -9.09 9.34
C THR A 150 -10.18 -8.39 8.39
N GLU A 151 -10.44 -8.45 7.08
CA GLU A 151 -9.63 -7.83 6.04
C GLU A 151 -10.49 -6.96 5.11
N LEU A 152 -10.13 -5.68 4.99
CA LEU A 152 -10.78 -4.73 4.09
C LEU A 152 -9.72 -4.07 3.20
N SER A 153 -9.94 -4.12 1.88
CA SER A 153 -9.13 -3.41 0.90
C SER A 153 -10.03 -2.56 0.02
N ILE A 154 -9.74 -1.28 -0.08
CA ILE A 154 -10.48 -0.32 -0.90
C ILE A 154 -9.49 0.43 -1.75
N GLY A 155 -9.69 0.43 -3.07
CA GLY A 155 -8.81 1.14 -3.99
C GLY A 155 -9.57 1.85 -5.09
N HIS A 156 -9.14 3.07 -5.40
CA HIS A 156 -9.72 3.89 -6.46
C HIS A 156 -11.25 4.09 -6.34
N VAL A 157 -11.76 4.11 -5.11
CA VAL A 157 -13.18 4.37 -4.79
C VAL A 157 -13.33 5.80 -4.29
N GLU A 158 -14.33 6.52 -4.81
CA GLU A 158 -14.71 7.82 -4.30
C GLU A 158 -15.47 7.66 -2.98
N LEU A 159 -14.80 8.01 -1.88
CA LEU A 159 -15.38 8.01 -0.54
C LEU A 159 -15.34 9.41 0.04
N ASP A 160 -16.50 10.01 0.26
CA ASP A 160 -16.61 11.17 1.12
C ASP A 160 -16.27 10.79 2.59
N LYS A 161 -16.15 11.81 3.45
CA LYS A 161 -15.80 11.62 4.86
C LYS A 161 -16.83 10.76 5.61
N ASN A 162 -18.11 10.98 5.37
CA ASN A 162 -19.20 10.32 6.11
C ASN A 162 -19.27 8.84 5.72
N ILE A 163 -19.16 8.53 4.42
CA ILE A 163 -19.15 7.17 3.89
C ILE A 163 -17.96 6.40 4.48
N PHE A 164 -16.77 7.01 4.46
CA PHE A 164 -15.56 6.39 4.98
C PHE A 164 -15.64 6.06 6.48
N GLU A 165 -16.06 7.03 7.31
CA GLU A 165 -16.19 6.83 8.75
C GLU A 165 -17.28 5.80 9.08
N THR A 166 -18.42 5.86 8.39
CA THR A 166 -19.53 4.89 8.56
C THR A 166 -19.09 3.47 8.22
N LEU A 167 -18.32 3.31 7.13
CA LEU A 167 -17.80 2.03 6.69
C LEU A 167 -16.88 1.39 7.74
N LEU A 168 -15.90 2.15 8.24
CA LEU A 168 -14.97 1.64 9.26
C LEU A 168 -15.67 1.38 10.59
N ASN A 169 -16.59 2.24 11.01
CA ASN A 169 -17.37 2.05 12.24
C ASN A 169 -18.25 0.81 12.18
N SER A 170 -18.72 0.42 10.99
CA SER A 170 -19.49 -0.81 10.81
C SER A 170 -18.63 -2.07 10.96
N CYS A 171 -17.30 -1.97 10.87
CA CYS A 171 -16.38 -3.11 10.83
C CYS A 171 -15.41 -3.15 12.03
N PRO A 172 -15.90 -3.43 13.25
CA PRO A 172 -15.09 -3.35 14.46
C PRO A 172 -13.99 -4.43 14.56
N LEU A 173 -14.10 -5.53 13.81
CA LEU A 173 -13.18 -6.67 13.86
C LEU A 173 -12.03 -6.61 12.84
N ILE A 174 -11.89 -5.51 12.09
CA ILE A 174 -10.83 -5.38 11.08
C ILE A 174 -9.45 -5.47 11.74
N GLU A 175 -8.67 -6.46 11.27
CA GLU A 175 -7.26 -6.64 11.63
C GLU A 175 -6.32 -6.11 10.55
N THR A 176 -6.75 -6.15 9.28
CA THR A 176 -5.97 -5.65 8.13
C THR A 176 -6.79 -4.67 7.31
N PHE A 177 -6.28 -3.46 7.14
CA PHE A 177 -6.89 -2.43 6.30
C PHE A 177 -5.90 -1.93 5.24
N THR A 178 -6.33 -1.97 3.98
CA THR A 178 -5.61 -1.40 2.85
C THR A 178 -6.47 -0.34 2.16
N PHE A 179 -5.91 0.84 1.97
CA PHE A 179 -6.54 1.94 1.26
C PHE A 179 -5.64 2.44 0.14
N GLU A 180 -6.17 2.48 -1.09
CA GLU A 180 -5.49 3.02 -2.27
C GLU A 180 -6.31 4.18 -2.86
N GLY A 181 -5.82 5.40 -2.69
CA GLY A 181 -6.57 6.62 -3.00
C GLY A 181 -6.74 6.90 -4.50
N CYS A 182 -7.64 7.85 -4.79
CA CYS A 182 -7.82 8.42 -6.13
C CYS A 182 -6.99 9.70 -6.28
N ASN A 183 -6.01 9.71 -7.18
CA ASN A 183 -5.13 10.86 -7.44
C ASN A 183 -5.87 12.16 -7.84
N ARG A 184 -7.13 12.09 -8.30
CA ARG A 184 -7.91 13.24 -8.80
C ARG A 184 -8.86 13.88 -7.78
N PHE A 185 -9.28 13.13 -6.75
CA PHE A 185 -10.39 13.53 -5.85
C PHE A 185 -10.06 13.44 -4.35
N ASP A 186 -8.85 12.97 -3.99
CA ASP A 186 -8.40 12.91 -2.59
C ASP A 186 -7.90 14.29 -2.12
N VAL A 187 -8.82 15.26 -2.13
CA VAL A 187 -8.59 16.69 -1.88
C VAL A 187 -8.89 17.01 -0.42
N PHE A 188 -7.87 17.42 0.35
CA PHE A 188 -7.93 18.09 1.67
C PHE A 188 -8.85 17.56 2.79
N TYR A 189 -9.43 16.36 2.73
CA TYR A 189 -10.19 15.82 3.87
C TYR A 189 -9.27 15.15 4.91
N LEU A 190 -9.63 15.32 6.18
CA LEU A 190 -9.06 14.57 7.30
C LEU A 190 -9.81 13.24 7.43
N ARG A 191 -9.10 12.13 7.19
CA ARG A 191 -9.61 10.76 7.41
C ARG A 191 -9.13 10.25 8.76
N LYS A 192 -10.08 9.77 9.57
CA LYS A 192 -9.80 9.25 10.90
C LYS A 192 -9.97 7.73 10.92
N ILE A 193 -8.94 7.04 11.39
CA ILE A 193 -9.00 5.61 11.69
C ILE A 193 -8.98 5.46 13.20
N LYS A 194 -10.01 4.82 13.75
CA LYS A 194 -10.06 4.40 15.15
C LYS A 194 -10.36 2.91 15.20
N SER A 195 -9.37 2.09 15.60
CA SER A 195 -9.57 0.64 15.74
C SER A 195 -8.58 0.03 16.72
N VAL A 196 -9.09 -0.70 17.69
CA VAL A 196 -8.27 -1.47 18.65
C VAL A 196 -7.81 -2.81 18.09
N ASN A 197 -8.48 -3.35 17.07
CA ASN A 197 -8.16 -4.67 16.50
C ASN A 197 -7.20 -4.60 15.32
N LEU A 198 -6.95 -3.40 14.78
CA LEU A 198 -6.15 -3.20 13.59
C LEU A 198 -4.66 -3.48 13.85
N LYS A 199 -4.13 -4.51 13.19
CA LYS A 199 -2.73 -4.97 13.27
C LYS A 199 -1.91 -4.54 12.05
N VAL A 200 -2.52 -4.50 10.88
CA VAL A 200 -1.85 -4.17 9.61
C VAL A 200 -2.61 -3.04 8.91
N LEU A 201 -1.88 -1.97 8.57
CA LEU A 201 -2.43 -0.81 7.90
C LEU A 201 -1.54 -0.42 6.72
N LYS A 202 -2.13 -0.42 5.51
CA LYS A 202 -1.49 0.08 4.30
C LYS A 202 -2.31 1.22 3.70
N ILE A 203 -1.67 2.36 3.46
CA ILE A 203 -2.31 3.55 2.91
C ILE A 203 -1.48 4.10 1.75
N GLU A 204 -2.05 4.14 0.56
CA GLU A 204 -1.60 4.98 -0.55
C GLU A 204 -2.52 6.20 -0.63
N ALA A 205 -2.12 7.25 0.07
CA ALA A 205 -2.84 8.52 0.15
C ALA A 205 -2.45 9.45 -1.00
N GLY A 206 -3.44 10.18 -1.53
CA GLY A 206 -3.19 11.34 -2.36
C GLY A 206 -2.76 12.54 -1.50
N ALA A 207 -3.58 13.60 -1.50
CA ALA A 207 -3.34 14.80 -0.70
C ALA A 207 -4.13 14.83 0.62
N ALA A 208 -4.82 13.73 0.99
CA ALA A 208 -5.57 13.63 2.23
C ALA A 208 -4.67 13.61 3.47
N MET A 209 -5.20 14.12 4.59
CA MET A 209 -4.57 14.01 5.91
C MET A 209 -5.14 12.80 6.64
N TRP A 210 -4.30 12.08 7.36
CA TRP A 210 -4.70 10.87 8.08
C TRP A 210 -4.41 11.02 9.57
N GLU A 211 -5.41 10.74 10.40
CA GLU A 211 -5.28 10.63 11.85
C GLU A 211 -5.58 9.18 12.25
N ILE A 212 -4.62 8.52 12.88
CA ILE A 212 -4.68 7.08 13.12
C ILE A 212 -4.54 6.81 14.62
N ASP A 213 -5.64 6.34 15.20
CA ASP A 213 -5.78 5.82 16.55
C ASP A 213 -5.96 4.29 16.50
N ALA A 214 -4.82 3.59 16.46
CA ALA A 214 -4.76 2.13 16.40
C ALA A 214 -3.62 1.65 17.30
N PRO A 215 -3.88 1.38 18.60
CA PRO A 215 -2.83 1.09 19.58
C PRO A 215 -2.14 -0.25 19.34
N ASN A 216 -2.84 -1.24 18.77
CA ASN A 216 -2.31 -2.59 18.52
C ASN A 216 -1.73 -2.76 17.11
N LEU A 217 -1.39 -1.65 16.44
CA LEU A 217 -0.84 -1.69 15.09
C LEU A 217 0.61 -2.20 15.11
N VAL A 218 0.87 -3.28 14.39
CA VAL A 218 2.18 -3.96 14.30
C VAL A 218 2.90 -3.65 12.99
N SER A 219 2.13 -3.52 11.90
CA SER A 219 2.65 -3.25 10.55
C SER A 219 2.00 -2.01 9.95
N PHE A 220 2.83 -1.08 9.49
CA PHE A 220 2.38 0.16 8.85
C PHE A 220 3.11 0.44 7.53
N GLU A 221 2.35 0.58 6.45
CA GLU A 221 2.85 1.03 5.15
C GLU A 221 2.11 2.31 4.74
N TYR A 222 2.83 3.39 4.48
CA TYR A 222 2.24 4.66 4.05
C TYR A 222 2.94 5.19 2.81
N LYS A 223 2.16 5.68 1.87
CA LYS A 223 2.64 6.36 0.67
C LYS A 223 1.77 7.59 0.47
N GLY A 224 2.36 8.79 0.41
CA GLY A 224 1.55 9.99 0.23
C GLY A 224 2.30 11.32 0.28
N LEU A 225 1.56 12.42 0.10
CA LEU A 225 2.11 13.79 0.09
C LEU A 225 2.25 14.40 1.49
N LYS A 226 1.38 14.02 2.43
CA LYS A 226 1.30 14.58 3.79
C LYS A 226 1.80 13.59 4.83
N ILE A 227 2.27 14.10 5.95
CA ILE A 227 2.68 13.27 7.09
C ILE A 227 1.43 12.90 7.88
N PRO A 228 1.10 11.60 8.06
CA PRO A 228 -0.02 11.19 8.88
C PRO A 228 0.23 11.50 10.36
N GLU A 229 -0.82 11.57 11.15
CA GLU A 229 -0.73 11.76 12.59
C GLU A 229 -1.13 10.49 13.34
N PHE A 230 -0.28 10.08 14.28
CA PHE A 230 -0.61 9.07 15.28
C PHE A 230 -1.10 9.72 16.57
N LYS A 231 -2.28 9.29 17.05
CA LYS A 231 -2.79 9.71 18.36
C LYS A 231 -2.11 9.00 19.52
N THR A 232 -1.89 7.71 19.35
CA THR A 232 -1.31 6.84 20.38
C THR A 232 0.05 6.33 19.90
N ALA A 233 1.01 6.32 20.82
CA ALA A 233 2.32 5.72 20.60
C ALA A 233 2.22 4.20 20.44
N ARG A 234 3.13 3.60 19.67
CA ARG A 234 3.04 2.18 19.27
C ARG A 234 4.41 1.58 19.01
N GLN A 235 4.49 0.26 19.11
CA GLN A 235 5.64 -0.54 18.70
C GLN A 235 5.38 -1.13 17.31
N LEU A 236 5.91 -0.50 16.27
CA LEU A 236 5.87 -1.06 14.93
C LEU A 236 7.00 -2.07 14.77
N GLU A 237 6.67 -3.31 14.42
CA GLU A 237 7.66 -4.31 14.00
C GLU A 237 8.07 -4.07 12.54
N LYS A 238 7.12 -3.64 11.71
CA LYS A 238 7.33 -3.36 10.29
C LYS A 238 6.75 -2.00 9.96
N SER A 239 7.60 -1.12 9.45
CA SER A 239 7.17 0.22 9.08
C SER A 239 7.86 0.68 7.80
N LYS A 240 7.06 0.98 6.78
CA LYS A 240 7.55 1.50 5.50
C LYS A 240 6.81 2.78 5.16
N ILE A 241 7.54 3.84 4.87
CA ILE A 241 6.91 5.10 4.44
C ILE A 241 7.55 5.61 3.17
N LEU A 242 6.74 6.06 2.22
CA LEU A 242 7.15 6.79 1.02
C LEU A 242 6.47 8.16 0.99
N PHE A 243 7.25 9.22 1.16
CA PHE A 243 6.76 10.59 1.01
C PHE A 243 7.08 11.15 -0.38
N TYR A 244 6.06 11.68 -1.05
CA TYR A 244 6.22 12.50 -2.23
C TYR A 244 6.25 13.98 -1.82
N ARG A 245 7.38 14.67 -2.03
CA ARG A 245 7.49 16.10 -1.75
C ARG A 245 7.28 16.91 -3.02
N SER A 246 6.18 17.66 -3.06
CA SER A 246 5.95 18.73 -4.05
C SER A 246 6.64 20.03 -3.60
N ASP A 247 6.96 20.90 -4.55
CA ASP A 247 7.91 22.03 -4.42
C ASP A 247 7.48 23.17 -3.47
N TYR A 248 6.44 22.99 -2.65
CA TYR A 248 5.93 24.03 -1.77
C TYR A 248 6.75 24.14 -0.47
N ARG A 249 7.15 25.39 -0.16
CA ARG A 249 7.94 25.81 1.00
C ARG A 249 7.26 25.43 2.32
N TYR A 250 7.49 24.21 2.79
CA TYR A 250 7.18 23.81 4.15
C TYR A 250 8.48 23.80 4.96
N GLY A 251 8.90 24.96 5.47
CA GLY A 251 10.03 25.05 6.40
C GLY A 251 9.84 24.15 7.63
N ASP A 252 8.58 23.87 7.99
CA ASP A 252 8.22 23.03 9.14
C ASP A 252 8.08 21.52 8.85
N TRP A 253 8.18 21.07 7.58
CA TRP A 253 7.89 19.69 7.22
C TRP A 253 8.85 18.69 7.87
N PHE A 254 10.15 19.02 7.90
CA PHE A 254 11.16 18.19 8.56
C PHE A 254 10.96 18.13 10.07
N GLY A 255 10.52 19.25 10.68
CA GLY A 255 10.12 19.28 12.09
C GLY A 255 8.92 18.36 12.36
N LYS A 256 7.91 18.39 11.48
CA LYS A 256 6.74 17.48 11.55
C LYS A 256 7.14 16.02 11.34
N LEU A 257 8.02 15.74 10.38
CA LEU A 257 8.56 14.39 10.13
C LEU A 257 9.25 13.87 11.38
N ARG A 258 10.17 14.65 11.95
CA ARG A 258 10.87 14.27 13.17
C ARG A 258 9.90 13.98 14.31
N LYS A 259 8.93 14.87 14.56
CA LYS A 259 7.89 14.67 15.58
C LYS A 259 7.07 13.40 15.32
N PHE A 260 6.74 13.12 14.07
CA PHE A 260 6.01 11.93 13.68
C PHE A 260 6.82 10.64 13.91
N LEU A 261 8.09 10.61 13.49
CA LEU A 261 8.96 9.45 13.69
C LEU A 261 9.16 9.14 15.17
N LEU A 262 9.18 10.17 16.03
CA LEU A 262 9.29 10.05 17.50
C LEU A 262 8.05 9.45 18.18
N LYS A 263 6.90 9.40 17.52
CA LYS A 263 5.68 8.78 18.09
C LYS A 263 5.72 7.24 18.07
N SER A 264 6.76 6.62 17.49
CA SER A 264 7.03 5.19 17.63
C SER A 264 7.84 4.94 18.90
N THR A 265 7.33 4.16 19.84
CA THR A 265 8.02 3.87 21.10
C THR A 265 8.86 2.61 20.94
N GLY A 266 10.15 2.67 21.28
CA GLY A 266 11.00 1.49 21.44
C GLY A 266 11.43 0.74 20.18
N SER A 267 10.94 1.08 18.98
CA SER A 267 11.38 0.47 17.71
C SER A 267 11.89 1.50 16.69
N CYS A 268 12.91 1.10 15.92
CA CYS A 268 13.41 1.86 14.77
C CYS A 268 12.40 1.76 13.62
N TRP A 269 12.25 2.85 12.86
CA TRP A 269 11.47 2.79 11.62
C TRP A 269 12.21 1.95 10.58
N SER A 270 11.60 0.86 10.09
CA SER A 270 12.27 -0.08 9.19
C SER A 270 12.74 0.58 7.88
N GLN A 271 11.88 1.37 7.23
CA GLN A 271 12.24 2.08 6.00
C GLN A 271 11.48 3.40 5.87
N VAL A 272 12.21 4.47 5.59
CA VAL A 272 11.68 5.77 5.21
C VAL A 272 12.24 6.12 3.83
N THR A 273 11.37 6.35 2.86
CA THR A 273 11.71 6.78 1.51
C THR A 273 11.18 8.19 1.30
N ILE A 274 12.05 9.10 0.90
CA ILE A 274 11.71 10.49 0.61
C ILE A 274 12.02 10.75 -0.84
N ARG A 275 10.95 10.95 -1.63
CA ARG A 275 11.04 11.31 -3.03
C ARG A 275 10.65 12.76 -3.22
N SER A 276 11.62 13.59 -3.58
CA SER A 276 11.42 15.01 -3.81
C SER A 276 11.64 15.38 -5.27
N ARG A 277 10.89 16.37 -5.76
CA ARG A 277 11.20 16.97 -7.06
C ARG A 277 12.49 17.76 -7.03
N LYS A 278 12.79 18.49 -5.95
CA LYS A 278 13.96 19.37 -5.82
C LYS A 278 14.54 19.42 -4.40
N CYS A 279 15.83 19.69 -4.31
CA CYS A 279 16.50 20.06 -3.06
C CYS A 279 16.26 21.55 -2.77
N ASN A 280 15.10 21.91 -2.24
CA ASN A 280 14.84 23.31 -1.86
C ASN A 280 15.67 23.71 -0.63
N GLU A 281 16.07 24.98 -0.55
CA GLU A 281 16.67 25.56 0.65
C GLU A 281 15.72 25.44 1.84
N ILE A 282 16.26 25.11 3.01
CA ILE A 282 15.48 24.88 4.23
C ILE A 282 16.02 25.75 5.35
N GLU A 283 15.20 26.70 5.78
CA GLU A 283 15.39 27.38 7.05
C GLU A 283 14.97 26.44 8.19
N MET A 284 15.95 25.78 8.81
CA MET A 284 15.69 25.00 10.03
C MET A 284 15.79 25.90 11.26
N GLU A 285 14.67 26.13 11.94
CA GLU A 285 14.65 26.82 13.23
C GLU A 285 15.55 26.09 14.26
N GLN A 286 16.44 26.85 14.92
CA GLN A 286 17.46 26.34 15.84
C GLN A 286 16.87 25.57 17.04
N HIS A 287 15.62 25.85 17.42
CA HIS A 287 14.90 25.24 18.55
C HIS A 287 14.52 23.77 18.30
N ASN A 288 14.53 23.31 17.05
CA ASN A 288 14.27 21.91 16.70
C ASN A 288 15.50 20.99 16.87
N ARG A 289 16.62 21.48 17.42
CA ARG A 289 17.87 20.70 17.55
C ARG A 289 18.04 19.98 18.90
N VAL A 290 17.22 20.31 19.91
CA VAL A 290 17.33 19.76 21.27
C VAL A 290 16.12 18.87 21.54
N GLY A 291 16.31 17.55 21.65
CA GLY A 291 15.25 16.61 22.03
C GLY A 291 15.56 15.16 21.61
N ALA A 292 14.70 14.21 22.01
CA ALA A 292 14.78 12.81 21.60
C ALA A 292 14.80 12.67 20.07
N ILE A 293 15.44 11.62 19.53
CA ILE A 293 15.59 11.42 18.08
C ILE A 293 15.26 9.97 17.74
N ALA A 294 14.41 9.79 16.72
CA ALA A 294 14.05 8.47 16.22
C ALA A 294 15.18 7.92 15.33
N LEU A 295 15.46 6.63 15.43
CA LEU A 295 16.37 5.92 14.54
C LEU A 295 15.57 5.31 13.39
N VAL A 296 16.07 5.49 12.18
CA VAL A 296 15.56 4.84 10.96
C VAL A 296 16.56 3.77 10.54
N ASP A 297 16.11 2.54 10.27
CA ASP A 297 17.02 1.48 9.82
C ASP A 297 17.50 1.75 8.40
N VAL A 298 16.58 2.08 7.48
CA VAL A 298 16.89 2.41 6.08
C VAL A 298 16.23 3.72 5.68
N LEU A 299 17.04 4.74 5.34
CA LEU A 299 16.58 5.94 4.66
C LEU A 299 16.92 5.84 3.17
N GLU A 300 15.93 6.05 2.32
CA GLU A 300 16.07 6.09 0.88
C GLU A 300 15.72 7.49 0.39
N VAL A 301 16.62 8.10 -0.38
CA VAL A 301 16.44 9.49 -0.86
C VAL A 301 16.48 9.52 -2.37
N GLU A 302 15.39 10.02 -2.96
CA GLU A 302 15.23 10.21 -4.39
C GLU A 302 14.96 11.68 -4.68
N VAL A 303 15.74 12.27 -5.60
CA VAL A 303 15.58 13.67 -6.00
C VAL A 303 15.52 13.74 -7.52
N VAL A 304 14.42 14.27 -8.07
CA VAL A 304 14.15 14.24 -9.52
C VAL A 304 14.91 15.34 -10.29
N PHE A 305 15.00 16.55 -9.74
CA PHE A 305 15.71 17.70 -10.32
C PHE A 305 16.62 18.27 -9.24
N GLN A 306 17.83 18.71 -9.61
CA GLN A 306 18.81 19.14 -8.62
C GLN A 306 19.33 20.53 -8.97
N ASP A 307 19.23 21.44 -7.99
CA ASP A 307 19.90 22.73 -7.99
C ASP A 307 21.33 22.56 -7.40
N MET A 308 22.24 23.53 -7.61
CA MET A 308 23.66 23.37 -7.24
C MET A 308 23.91 23.22 -5.73
N ASP A 309 23.06 23.77 -4.86
CA ASP A 309 23.21 23.65 -3.41
C ASP A 309 22.05 22.82 -2.79
N CYS A 310 22.40 21.71 -2.14
CA CYS A 310 21.46 20.87 -1.39
C CYS A 310 21.88 20.67 0.07
N SER A 311 22.79 21.50 0.58
CA SER A 311 23.40 21.34 1.90
C SER A 311 22.37 21.41 3.02
N SER A 312 21.45 22.39 2.96
CA SER A 312 20.37 22.53 3.95
C SER A 312 19.37 21.36 3.91
N PHE A 313 19.08 20.83 2.73
CA PHE A 313 18.25 19.64 2.52
C PHE A 313 18.86 18.37 3.13
N VAL A 314 20.13 18.09 2.79
CA VAL A 314 20.90 16.97 3.34
C VAL A 314 20.96 17.06 4.86
N ASN A 315 21.24 18.25 5.40
CA ASN A 315 21.23 18.51 6.83
C ASN A 315 19.89 18.14 7.45
N ALA A 316 18.77 18.65 6.92
CA ALA A 316 17.45 18.41 7.48
C ALA A 316 17.08 16.92 7.49
N LEU A 317 17.44 16.17 6.45
CA LEU A 317 17.21 14.72 6.37
C LEU A 317 17.99 13.95 7.45
N LEU A 318 19.30 14.16 7.52
CA LEU A 318 20.15 13.46 8.48
C LEU A 318 19.74 13.77 9.92
N TRP A 319 19.38 15.02 10.20
CA TRP A 319 18.87 15.44 11.51
C TRP A 319 17.50 14.85 11.86
N SER A 320 16.62 14.69 10.87
CA SER A 320 15.25 14.19 11.11
C SER A 320 15.19 12.68 11.25
N CYS A 321 16.01 11.94 10.50
CA CYS A 321 15.87 10.50 10.33
C CYS A 321 16.97 9.67 11.01
N ARG A 322 18.20 10.20 11.19
CA ARG A 322 19.37 9.45 11.68
C ARG A 322 19.44 7.99 11.22
N PRO A 323 19.56 7.76 9.91
CA PRO A 323 19.47 6.42 9.37
C PRO A 323 20.68 5.56 9.72
N LYS A 324 20.51 4.26 9.96
CA LYS A 324 21.62 3.29 10.03
C LYS A 324 22.16 2.96 8.64
N ARG A 325 21.27 2.90 7.64
CA ARG A 325 21.60 2.75 6.23
C ARG A 325 20.97 3.86 5.41
N LEU A 326 21.77 4.56 4.61
CA LEU A 326 21.32 5.60 3.69
C LEU A 326 21.52 5.12 2.25
N ASN A 327 20.44 4.90 1.52
CA ASN A 327 20.45 4.58 0.10
C ASN A 327 20.19 5.84 -0.72
N LEU A 328 21.05 6.14 -1.69
CA LEU A 328 20.90 7.29 -2.57
C LEU A 328 20.63 6.84 -4.01
N GLN A 329 19.87 7.66 -4.74
CA GLN A 329 19.81 7.57 -6.19
C GLN A 329 21.20 7.87 -6.80
N PRO A 330 21.61 7.18 -7.88
CA PRO A 330 22.91 7.41 -8.55
C PRO A 330 23.01 8.81 -9.16
N ARG A 331 23.41 9.79 -8.35
CA ARG A 331 23.68 11.18 -8.72
C ARG A 331 24.89 11.70 -7.97
N LEU A 332 25.94 12.07 -8.72
CA LEU A 332 27.23 12.45 -8.14
C LEU A 332 27.08 13.61 -7.14
N THR A 333 26.41 14.69 -7.53
CA THR A 333 26.24 15.88 -6.69
C THR A 333 25.50 15.60 -5.38
N LEU A 334 24.45 14.76 -5.41
CA LEU A 334 23.72 14.37 -4.19
C LEU A 334 24.62 13.50 -3.29
N PHE A 335 25.31 12.52 -3.88
CA PHE A 335 26.22 11.65 -3.17
C PHE A 335 27.38 12.44 -2.53
N THR A 336 27.97 13.39 -3.25
CA THR A 336 29.02 14.29 -2.74
C THR A 336 28.50 15.14 -1.58
N ALA A 337 27.34 15.78 -1.70
CA ALA A 337 26.77 16.60 -0.63
C ALA A 337 26.50 15.79 0.65
N PHE A 338 26.01 14.55 0.53
CA PHE A 338 25.88 13.64 1.66
C PHE A 338 27.24 13.22 2.24
N SER A 339 28.20 12.90 1.38
CA SER A 339 29.55 12.50 1.78
C SER A 339 30.24 13.60 2.58
N ASP A 340 30.28 14.82 2.05
CA ASP A 340 30.89 15.99 2.69
C ASP A 340 30.25 16.26 4.05
N ARG A 341 28.91 16.20 4.11
CA ARG A 341 28.21 16.44 5.36
C ARG A 341 28.43 15.36 6.40
N LEU A 342 28.41 14.09 6.00
CA LEU A 342 28.63 12.96 6.90
C LEU A 342 30.06 12.98 7.45
N MET A 343 31.06 13.30 6.62
CA MET A 343 32.44 13.47 7.06
C MET A 343 32.61 14.66 8.01
N TYR A 344 31.98 15.80 7.70
CA TYR A 344 31.93 16.94 8.61
C TYR A 344 31.30 16.57 9.96
N MET A 345 30.19 15.84 9.95
CA MET A 345 29.51 15.37 11.16
C MET A 345 30.42 14.43 11.95
N LYS A 346 31.06 13.44 11.33
CA LYS A 346 31.99 12.53 12.00
C LYS A 346 33.15 13.25 12.69
N ASN A 347 33.67 14.30 12.06
CA ASN A 347 34.85 15.02 12.55
C ASN A 347 34.52 16.15 13.55
N THR A 348 33.24 16.51 13.72
CA THR A 348 32.83 17.56 14.67
C THR A 348 32.32 16.96 15.98
N THR A 349 33.06 17.21 17.06
CA THR A 349 32.80 16.65 18.41
C THR A 349 31.59 17.24 19.13
N MET A 350 31.09 18.41 18.71
CA MET A 350 30.16 19.19 19.52
C MET A 350 28.68 18.77 19.41
N HIS A 351 28.20 18.20 18.29
CA HIS A 351 26.74 18.04 18.09
C HIS A 351 26.26 16.84 17.27
N SER A 352 27.11 16.19 16.48
CA SER A 352 26.66 15.27 15.42
C SER A 352 26.30 13.86 15.89
N ARG A 353 26.86 13.40 17.02
CA ARG A 353 26.70 12.02 17.54
C ARG A 353 26.96 10.94 16.46
N LEU A 354 27.76 11.20 15.42
CA LEU A 354 28.05 10.24 14.36
C LEU A 354 29.45 9.67 14.59
N LYS A 355 29.54 8.36 14.88
CA LYS A 355 30.78 7.68 15.27
C LYS A 355 31.53 7.14 14.07
N GLN A 356 30.82 6.46 13.16
CA GLN A 356 31.41 5.85 11.97
C GLN A 356 30.54 6.08 10.74
N VAL A 357 31.23 6.15 9.59
CA VAL A 357 30.65 6.30 8.26
C VAL A 357 31.44 5.38 7.33
N GLN A 358 30.72 4.52 6.62
CA GLN A 358 31.25 3.70 5.53
C GLN A 358 30.35 3.89 4.31
N ALA A 359 30.96 4.03 3.14
CA ALA A 359 30.24 4.16 1.88
C ALA A 359 30.54 2.94 1.00
N PHE A 360 29.55 2.48 0.26
CA PHE A 360 29.63 1.31 -0.61
C PHE A 360 29.00 1.62 -1.95
N ASP A 361 29.54 1.00 -3.01
CA ASP A 361 28.91 0.98 -4.32
C ASP A 361 27.78 -0.07 -4.41
N GLU A 362 27.20 -0.22 -5.59
CA GLU A 362 26.16 -1.21 -5.89
C GLU A 362 26.63 -2.68 -5.79
N ASN A 363 27.94 -2.91 -5.91
CA ASN A 363 28.57 -4.22 -5.85
C ASN A 363 29.07 -4.56 -4.44
N ASN A 364 28.72 -3.73 -3.43
CA ASN A 364 29.17 -3.81 -2.05
C ASN A 364 30.69 -3.61 -1.87
N GLN A 365 31.35 -2.90 -2.77
CA GLN A 365 32.74 -2.48 -2.62
C GLN A 365 32.82 -1.19 -1.81
N LEU A 366 33.77 -1.13 -0.88
CA LEU A 366 33.98 0.03 -0.01
C LEU A 366 34.52 1.22 -0.84
N LEU A 367 33.85 2.36 -0.73
CA LEU A 367 34.24 3.62 -1.35
C LEU A 367 35.10 4.44 -0.39
N GLN A 368 36.21 5.00 -0.89
CA GLN A 368 37.02 5.95 -0.13
C GLN A 368 36.37 7.34 -0.17
N LEU A 369 35.99 7.85 1.00
CA LEU A 369 35.38 9.17 1.14
C LEU A 369 36.47 10.25 1.14
N GLY A 370 36.89 10.66 -0.07
CA GLY A 370 37.81 11.77 -0.33
C GLY A 370 37.40 12.51 -1.62
N SER A 371 37.51 13.83 -1.64
CA SER A 371 36.89 14.70 -2.67
C SER A 371 37.31 14.42 -4.11
N GLU A 372 38.52 13.90 -4.34
CA GLU A 372 39.04 13.61 -5.69
C GLU A 372 38.88 12.14 -6.13
N GLN A 373 38.84 11.19 -5.18
CA GLN A 373 38.74 9.75 -5.50
C GLN A 373 37.29 9.27 -5.72
N LEU A 374 36.32 9.95 -5.10
CA LEU A 374 34.89 9.64 -5.27
C LEU A 374 34.39 9.81 -6.71
N THR A 375 34.99 10.74 -7.44
CA THR A 375 34.69 11.00 -8.84
C THR A 375 35.07 9.82 -9.73
N GLU A 376 36.26 9.25 -9.59
CA GLU A 376 36.75 8.19 -10.51
C GLU A 376 36.08 6.83 -10.29
N SER A 377 35.75 6.46 -9.05
CA SER A 377 35.18 5.13 -8.75
C SER A 377 33.67 5.02 -8.99
N VAL A 378 32.95 6.15 -9.01
CA VAL A 378 31.46 6.18 -9.08
C VAL A 378 30.95 6.61 -10.46
N LEU A 379 31.72 7.39 -11.23
CA LEU A 379 31.32 7.89 -12.55
C LEU A 379 31.08 6.81 -13.63
N PRO A 380 31.85 5.71 -13.75
CA PRO A 380 31.68 4.75 -14.84
C PRO A 380 30.37 3.96 -14.78
N SER A 381 29.80 3.70 -13.59
CA SER A 381 28.57 2.90 -13.43
C SER A 381 27.29 3.72 -13.62
N TRP A 382 27.34 5.04 -13.37
CA TRP A 382 26.15 5.91 -13.40
C TRP A 382 25.87 6.54 -14.77
N GLY A 383 26.77 6.32 -15.74
CA GLY A 383 26.58 6.66 -17.14
C GLY A 383 25.62 5.70 -17.85
N SER A 384 24.50 6.25 -18.34
CA SER A 384 23.58 5.69 -19.37
C SER A 384 22.44 4.73 -18.98
N LYS A 385 22.41 4.08 -17.80
CA LYS A 385 21.31 3.16 -17.48
C LYS A 385 20.13 3.86 -16.80
N ARG A 386 19.21 4.40 -17.61
CA ARG A 386 18.04 5.16 -17.13
C ARG A 386 16.95 4.39 -16.37
N ARG A 387 17.07 3.09 -16.05
CA ARG A 387 15.87 2.31 -15.62
C ARG A 387 16.04 1.16 -14.60
N ASN A 388 17.23 0.79 -14.15
CA ASN A 388 17.35 -0.31 -13.18
C ASN A 388 17.64 0.21 -11.76
N TRP A 389 16.65 0.03 -10.88
CA TRP A 389 16.66 0.42 -9.47
C TRP A 389 17.68 -0.31 -8.59
N VAL A 390 18.40 -1.28 -9.17
CA VAL A 390 19.34 -2.20 -8.50
C VAL A 390 20.73 -1.57 -8.28
N GLU A 391 21.03 -0.50 -9.02
CA GLU A 391 22.34 0.16 -9.07
C GLU A 391 22.37 1.37 -8.09
N ARG A 392 22.60 1.13 -6.79
CA ARG A 392 22.61 2.17 -5.74
C ARG A 392 23.86 2.11 -4.86
N ALA A 393 24.61 3.22 -4.81
CA ALA A 393 25.54 3.43 -3.72
C ALA A 393 24.79 3.72 -2.42
N TYR A 394 25.38 3.32 -1.29
CA TYR A 394 24.77 3.47 0.02
C TYR A 394 25.81 3.73 1.09
N PHE A 395 25.35 4.27 2.23
CA PHE A 395 26.17 4.48 3.41
C PHE A 395 25.66 3.61 4.56
N ILE A 396 26.58 3.11 5.37
CA ILE A 396 26.32 2.54 6.68
C ILE A 396 26.83 3.53 7.73
N LEU A 397 25.95 3.91 8.65
CA LEU A 397 26.14 4.98 9.61
C LEU A 397 25.95 4.44 11.03
N ASP A 398 26.94 4.69 11.90
CA ASP A 398 26.88 4.34 13.32
C ASP A 398 26.73 5.61 14.16
N TRP A 399 25.58 5.74 14.82
CA TRP A 399 25.24 6.90 15.66
C TRP A 399 25.48 6.58 17.13
N CYS A 400 26.05 7.51 17.89
CA CYS A 400 26.15 7.43 19.34
C CYS A 400 24.74 7.40 19.96
N THR A 401 24.51 6.39 20.81
CA THR A 401 23.29 6.18 21.59
C THR A 401 22.98 7.35 22.52
#